data_AF-A0A8T4VDS2-F1
#
_entry.id   AF-A0A8T4VDS2-F1
#
_cell.length_a   1.000
_cell.length_b   1.000
_cell.length_c   1.000
_cell.angle_alpha   90.00
_cell.angle_beta   90.00
_cell.angle_gamma   90.00
#
_symmetry.space_group_name_H-M   'P 1'
#
loop_
_entity.id
_entity.type
_entity.pdbx_description
1 polymer ?
#
loop_
_entity_poly.entity_id
_entity_poly.type
_entity_poly.pdbx_seq_one_letter_code
_entity_poly.pdbx_strand_id
1 'polypeptide(L)'
;MKKGVVVMEDRLQLGGNIDLSGFREVDSGSMVILKKIIGNYAKHFSEICDNFQSLSLTMKPIHADSKAKKFEMHCQVIDNGTVYTGEHVDHNIFFVADRVCKKVKNEMRR
;
A
#
# COMPACT_ATOMS: atom_id res chain seq x y z
N MET A 1 8.42 -17.91 23.68
CA MET A 1 7.70 -16.64 23.47
C MET A 1 8.65 -15.63 22.82
N LYS A 2 8.67 -15.54 21.49
CA LYS A 2 9.49 -14.54 20.79
C LYS A 2 8.68 -13.25 20.70
N LYS A 3 9.13 -12.22 21.41
CA LYS A 3 8.62 -10.84 21.30
C LYS A 3 8.66 -10.45 19.83
N GLY A 4 7.50 -10.21 19.23
CA GLY A 4 7.39 -9.60 17.92
C GLY A 4 8.00 -8.21 18.00
N VAL A 5 9.15 -8.03 17.36
CA VAL A 5 9.71 -6.71 17.11
C VAL A 5 8.75 -6.01 16.16
N VAL A 6 7.93 -5.12 16.69
CA VAL A 6 7.14 -4.18 15.88
C VAL A 6 8.16 -3.18 15.35
N VAL A 7 8.64 -3.38 14.12
CA VAL A 7 9.51 -2.40 13.44
C VAL A 7 8.64 -1.16 13.17
N MET A 8 8.87 -0.10 13.94
CA MET A 8 7.99 1.07 14.04
C MET A 8 8.61 2.33 13.40
N GLU A 9 9.55 2.20 12.45
CA GLU A 9 10.42 3.33 12.04
C GLU A 9 10.38 3.74 10.55
N ASP A 10 9.40 3.29 9.77
CA ASP A 10 9.28 3.75 8.37
C ASP A 10 7.83 4.01 7.97
N ARG A 11 7.27 5.16 8.40
CA ARG A 11 5.94 5.60 7.97
C ARG A 11 6.02 6.96 7.28
N LEU A 12 5.54 7.02 6.06
CA LEU A 12 5.38 8.24 5.26
C LEU A 12 3.89 8.52 5.11
N GLN A 13 3.48 9.77 5.32
CA GLN A 13 2.12 10.21 5.04
C GLN A 13 2.06 10.97 3.71
N LEU A 14 1.06 10.64 2.88
CA LEU A 14 0.82 11.37 1.63
C LEU A 14 -0.16 12.55 1.79
N GLY A 15 -0.69 12.73 3.00
CA GLY A 15 -1.77 13.67 3.31
C GLY A 15 -3.13 12.96 3.43
N GLY A 16 -4.07 13.60 4.11
CA GLY A 16 -5.33 12.96 4.50
C GLY A 16 -5.08 11.74 5.39
N ASN A 17 -5.85 10.67 5.18
CA ASN A 17 -5.75 9.42 5.93
C ASN A 17 -5.01 8.32 5.15
N ILE A 18 -3.89 8.69 4.51
CA ILE A 18 -3.08 7.79 3.66
C ILE A 18 -1.70 7.55 4.28
N ASP A 19 -1.45 6.32 4.69
CA ASP A 19 -0.19 5.89 5.31
C ASP A 19 0.57 4.91 4.41
N LEU A 20 1.86 5.17 4.22
CA LEU A 20 2.79 4.30 3.50
C LEU A 20 3.88 3.81 4.43
N SER A 21 4.22 2.53 4.37
CA SER A 21 5.35 1.98 5.12
C SER A 21 6.25 1.07 4.30
N GLY A 22 7.55 1.13 4.57
CA GLY A 22 8.57 0.37 3.82
C GLY A 22 8.95 0.99 2.47
N PHE A 23 8.77 2.30 2.31
CA PHE A 23 9.01 3.03 1.04
C PHE A 23 10.28 3.89 1.07
N ARG A 24 11.00 3.97 2.19
CA ARG A 24 12.18 4.85 2.32
C ARG A 24 13.33 4.58 1.36
N GLU A 25 13.51 3.34 0.92
CA GLU A 25 14.56 3.00 -0.06
C GLU A 25 14.11 3.19 -1.52
N VAL A 26 12.89 3.65 -1.75
CA VAL A 26 12.40 3.94 -3.10
C VAL A 26 12.96 5.29 -3.55
N ASP A 27 13.54 5.34 -4.74
CA ASP A 27 14.09 6.57 -5.28
C ASP A 27 13.00 7.64 -5.48
N SER A 28 13.42 8.91 -5.48
CA SER A 28 12.50 10.05 -5.55
C SER A 28 11.65 10.06 -6.83
N GLY A 29 12.19 9.60 -7.96
CA GLY A 29 11.45 9.50 -9.23
C GLY A 29 10.34 8.47 -9.15
N SER A 30 10.65 7.26 -8.68
CA SER A 30 9.66 6.21 -8.42
C SER A 30 8.63 6.65 -7.39
N MET A 31 9.03 7.38 -6.34
CA MET A 31 8.10 7.93 -5.35
C MET A 31 7.10 8.93 -5.94
N VAL A 32 7.50 9.78 -6.89
CA VAL A 32 6.56 10.69 -7.58
C VAL A 32 5.47 9.90 -8.32
N ILE A 33 5.85 8.81 -9.00
CA ILE A 33 4.91 7.96 -9.74
C ILE A 33 3.99 7.20 -8.76
N LEU A 34 4.54 6.60 -7.72
CA LEU A 34 3.78 5.88 -6.70
C LEU A 34 2.75 6.79 -6.02
N LYS A 35 3.13 8.02 -5.65
CA LYS A 35 2.20 9.00 -5.07
C LYS A 35 1.03 9.30 -6.00
N LYS A 36 1.24 9.39 -7.31
CA LYS A 36 0.16 9.60 -8.29
C LYS A 36 -0.78 8.39 -8.35
N ILE A 37 -0.22 7.18 -8.40
CA ILE A 37 -1.02 5.94 -8.42
C ILE A 37 -1.86 5.84 -7.14
N ILE A 38 -1.22 5.94 -5.97
CA ILE A 38 -1.85 5.77 -4.67
C ILE A 38 -2.85 6.90 -4.41
N GLY A 39 -2.51 8.15 -4.72
CA GLY A 39 -3.39 9.29 -4.58
C GLY A 39 -4.65 9.16 -5.45
N ASN A 40 -4.53 8.63 -6.67
CA ASN A 40 -5.68 8.35 -7.52
C ASN A 40 -6.61 7.28 -6.90
N TYR A 41 -6.05 6.22 -6.31
CA TYR A 41 -6.86 5.23 -5.59
C TYR A 41 -7.49 5.78 -4.32
N ALA A 42 -6.75 6.56 -3.53
CA ALA A 42 -7.28 7.17 -2.32
C ALA A 42 -8.45 8.11 -2.63
N LYS A 43 -8.33 8.93 -3.69
CA LYS A 43 -9.44 9.74 -4.18
C LYS A 43 -10.63 8.87 -4.55
N HIS A 44 -10.41 7.80 -5.31
CA HIS A 44 -11.50 6.91 -5.68
C HIS A 44 -12.16 6.20 -4.49
N PHE A 45 -11.37 5.76 -3.49
CA PHE A 45 -11.92 5.19 -2.25
C PHE A 45 -12.77 6.20 -1.50
N SER A 46 -12.34 7.47 -1.41
CA SER A 46 -13.14 8.53 -0.80
C SER A 46 -14.47 8.82 -1.53
N GLU A 47 -14.58 8.43 -2.80
CA GLU A 47 -15.80 8.60 -3.61
C GLU A 47 -16.77 7.41 -3.51
N ILE A 48 -16.28 6.20 -3.20
CA ILE A 48 -17.10 4.97 -3.18
C ILE A 48 -17.38 4.43 -1.78
N CYS A 49 -16.58 4.82 -0.79
CA CYS A 49 -16.76 4.41 0.59
C CYS A 49 -17.88 5.22 1.26
N ASP A 50 -18.65 4.58 2.13
CA ASP A 50 -19.70 5.25 2.91
C ASP A 50 -19.10 6.20 3.95
N ASN A 51 -18.00 5.77 4.58
CA ASN A 51 -17.23 6.54 5.55
C ASN A 51 -15.75 6.14 5.47
N PHE A 52 -15.04 6.68 4.48
CA PHE A 52 -13.60 6.44 4.29
C PHE A 52 -12.80 6.89 5.52
N GLN A 53 -12.23 5.93 6.25
CA GLN A 53 -11.44 6.18 7.45
C GLN A 53 -9.95 6.22 7.15
N SER A 54 -9.41 5.25 6.42
CA SER A 54 -7.97 5.24 6.07
C SER A 54 -7.63 4.33 4.91
N LEU A 55 -6.50 4.64 4.26
CA LEU A 55 -5.79 3.79 3.30
C LEU A 55 -4.36 3.58 3.82
N SER A 56 -3.95 2.32 4.00
CA SER A 56 -2.60 1.95 4.39
C SER A 56 -1.95 1.04 3.34
N LEU A 57 -0.77 1.39 2.86
CA LEU A 57 0.08 0.51 2.04
C LEU A 57 1.36 0.16 2.78
N THR A 58 1.67 -1.13 2.86
CA THR A 58 2.92 -1.64 3.42
C THR A 58 3.69 -2.37 2.34
N MET A 59 4.92 -1.95 2.07
CA MET A 59 5.83 -2.62 1.14
C MET A 59 6.90 -3.41 1.91
N LYS A 60 7.15 -4.64 1.47
CA LYS A 60 8.24 -5.49 1.95
C LYS A 60 9.11 -5.89 0.76
N PRO A 61 10.43 -5.63 0.79
CA PRO A 61 11.34 -6.21 -0.19
C PRO A 61 11.48 -7.71 0.08
N ILE A 62 11.20 -8.54 -0.93
CA ILE A 62 11.45 -9.98 -0.87
C ILE A 62 12.72 -10.28 -1.68
N HIS A 63 13.72 -10.86 -1.01
CA HIS A 63 14.97 -11.36 -1.59
C HIS A 63 15.86 -10.29 -2.23
N ALA A 64 16.28 -9.31 -1.42
CA ALA A 64 17.19 -8.24 -1.82
C ALA A 64 18.57 -8.74 -2.36
N ASP A 65 18.97 -9.98 -2.03
CA ASP A 65 20.27 -10.56 -2.39
C ASP A 65 20.28 -11.37 -3.70
N SER A 66 19.14 -11.50 -4.38
CA SER A 66 19.03 -12.20 -5.67
C SER A 66 18.96 -11.21 -6.82
N LYS A 67 19.44 -11.58 -8.02
CA LYS A 67 19.41 -10.75 -9.26
C LYS A 67 18.02 -10.19 -9.64
N ALA A 68 16.96 -10.59 -8.96
CA ALA A 68 15.59 -10.18 -9.24
C ALA A 68 14.86 -9.74 -7.96
N LYS A 69 15.00 -8.45 -7.61
CA LYS A 69 14.27 -7.81 -6.49
C LYS A 69 12.76 -8.01 -6.68
N LYS A 70 12.07 -8.57 -5.69
CA LYS A 70 10.61 -8.65 -5.64
C LYS A 70 10.07 -7.68 -4.61
N PHE A 71 8.91 -7.12 -4.91
CA PHE A 71 8.16 -6.24 -4.04
C PHE A 71 6.89 -6.96 -3.63
N GLU A 72 6.70 -7.17 -2.34
CA GLU A 72 5.43 -7.55 -1.76
C GLU A 72 4.76 -6.30 -1.22
N MET A 73 3.51 -6.05 -1.60
CA MET A 73 2.72 -4.99 -0.97
C MET A 73 1.42 -5.52 -0.40
N HIS A 74 1.07 -4.96 0.75
CA HIS A 74 -0.19 -5.15 1.45
C HIS A 74 -0.93 -3.82 1.44
N CYS A 75 -2.19 -3.84 1.00
CA CYS A 75 -3.09 -2.70 1.04
C CYS A 75 -4.21 -2.99 2.03
N GLN A 76 -4.53 -2.02 2.86
CA GLN A 76 -5.66 -2.03 3.75
C GLN A 76 -6.46 -0.75 3.56
N VAL A 77 -7.78 -0.87 3.44
CA VAL A 77 -8.70 0.27 3.53
C VAL A 77 -9.70 0.01 4.62
N ILE A 78 -9.97 1.03 5.43
CA ILE A 78 -11.01 1.00 6.45
C ILE A 78 -12.15 1.92 6.01
N ASP A 79 -13.34 1.35 5.90
CA ASP A 79 -14.57 2.05 5.55
C ASP A 79 -15.66 1.71 6.56
N ASN A 80 -16.12 2.71 7.31
CA ASN A 80 -17.12 2.54 8.37
C ASN A 80 -16.80 1.41 9.38
N GLY A 81 -15.52 1.22 9.69
CA GLY A 81 -15.03 0.15 10.57
C GLY A 81 -14.86 -1.22 9.90
N THR A 82 -15.35 -1.40 8.67
CA THR A 82 -15.07 -2.59 7.85
C THR A 82 -13.68 -2.49 7.23
N VAL A 83 -12.93 -3.58 7.28
CA VAL A 83 -11.55 -3.64 6.80
C VAL A 83 -11.49 -4.47 5.52
N TYR A 84 -11.01 -3.85 4.44
CA TYR A 84 -10.75 -4.49 3.16
C TYR A 84 -9.26 -4.64 2.97
N THR A 85 -8.80 -5.80 2.49
CA THR A 85 -7.37 -6.08 2.41
C THR A 85 -6.99 -6.77 1.11
N GLY A 86 -5.80 -6.45 0.62
CA GLY A 86 -5.24 -7.11 -0.55
C GLY A 86 -3.74 -7.21 -0.46
N GLU A 87 -3.20 -8.25 -1.06
CA GLU A 87 -1.75 -8.43 -1.20
C GLU A 87 -1.37 -8.76 -2.65
N HIS A 88 -0.17 -8.34 -3.05
CA HIS A 88 0.40 -8.74 -4.33
C HIS A 88 1.92 -8.74 -4.28
N VAL A 89 2.54 -9.62 -5.10
CA VAL A 89 3.99 -9.73 -5.23
C VAL A 89 4.35 -9.68 -6.70
N ASP A 90 5.28 -8.80 -7.07
CA ASP A 90 5.83 -8.71 -8.42
C ASP A 90 7.24 -8.07 -8.41
N HIS A 91 7.92 -8.05 -9.54
CA HIS A 91 9.20 -7.36 -9.72
C HIS A 91 9.03 -5.87 -10.06
N ASN A 92 7.85 -5.44 -10.50
CA ASN A 92 7.56 -4.05 -10.83
C ASN A 92 6.76 -3.36 -9.73
N ILE A 93 7.42 -2.48 -8.96
CA ILE A 93 6.83 -1.75 -7.83
C ILE A 93 5.54 -0.98 -8.18
N PHE A 94 5.45 -0.38 -9.38
CA PHE A 94 4.26 0.37 -9.82
C PHE A 94 3.09 -0.57 -10.10
N PHE A 95 3.39 -1.71 -10.72
CA PHE A 95 2.39 -2.73 -11.00
C PHE A 95 1.88 -3.36 -9.70
N VAL A 96 2.75 -3.60 -8.71
CA VAL A 96 2.31 -4.10 -7.41
C VAL A 96 1.35 -3.11 -6.74
N ALA A 97 1.71 -1.82 -6.69
CA ALA A 97 0.87 -0.78 -6.09
C ALA A 97 -0.51 -0.68 -6.79
N ASP A 98 -0.53 -0.69 -8.12
CA ASP A 98 -1.78 -0.66 -8.88
C ASP A 98 -2.64 -1.92 -8.63
N ARG A 99 -2.02 -3.11 -8.69
CA ARG A 99 -2.73 -4.38 -8.54
C ARG A 99 -3.30 -4.56 -7.15
N VAL A 100 -2.54 -4.22 -6.11
CA VAL A 100 -3.00 -4.39 -4.72
C VAL A 100 -4.17 -3.46 -4.42
N CYS A 101 -4.14 -2.21 -4.89
CA CYS A 101 -5.26 -1.28 -4.74
C CYS A 101 -6.49 -1.73 -5.57
N LYS A 102 -6.29 -2.24 -6.79
CA LYS A 102 -7.38 -2.81 -7.61
C LYS A 102 -8.07 -3.97 -6.93
N LYS A 103 -7.33 -4.86 -6.25
CA LYS A 103 -7.92 -6.00 -5.52
C LYS A 103 -8.87 -5.51 -4.43
N VAL A 104 -8.42 -4.59 -3.58
CA VAL A 104 -9.22 -3.98 -2.52
C VAL A 104 -10.47 -3.29 -3.09
N LYS A 105 -10.30 -2.50 -4.16
CA LYS A 105 -11.43 -1.85 -4.85
C LYS A 105 -12.46 -2.86 -5.35
N ASN A 106 -12.02 -3.99 -5.90
CA ASN A 106 -12.93 -5.01 -6.40
C ASN A 106 -13.61 -5.78 -5.27
N GLU A 107 -12.99 -5.87 -4.10
CA GLU A 107 -13.58 -6.45 -2.90
C GLU A 107 -14.71 -5.58 -2.35
N MET A 108 -14.53 -4.26 -2.28
CA MET A 108 -15.55 -3.30 -1.82
C MET A 108 -16.82 -3.26 -2.68
N ARG A 109 -16.71 -3.67 -3.95
CA ARG A 109 -17.84 -3.67 -4.90
C ARG A 109 -18.69 -4.94 -4.84
N ARG A 110 -18.29 -5.93 -4.04
CA ARG A 110 -19.01 -7.21 -3.88
C ARG A 110 -19.97 -7.12 -2.71
#